data_AF-A0A949P3U8-F1
#
_entry.id   AF-A0A949P3U8-F1
#
_cell.length_a   1.000
_cell.length_b   1.000
_cell.length_c   1.000
_cell.angle_alpha   90.00
_cell.angle_beta   90.00
_cell.angle_gamma   90.00
#
_symmetry.space_group_name_H-M   'P 1'
#
loop_
_entity.id
_entity.type
_entity.pdbx_description
1 polymer ?
#
loop_
_entity_poly.entity_id
_entity_poly.type
_entity_poly.pdbx_seq_one_letter_code
_entity_poly.pdbx_strand_id
1 'polypeptide(L)'
;MNDRLFFGGMRWRVIACQIGLSLLITLWVIQVVQADAPGSYQVTINGASAQLKLVFQRPIPFTVRDIDKGTILKFNRQISGLDLSGAAKSLSPWVDDIWAGFDSILIKTKPNVKVVFQQRDGHIYGSFNTVQPKLSPSRPTRTGSELALGRAKALLALKSRRPIEAKARIQNLMKKFPDNTQLVLDLARVEESLGRWRKALSLYEQAQIIHPNSNDIAAAAKRLRTANGGRVVVSTEYIETGDTSFREILRLKGRARQGDHVVSAVYTRTAAVEKTVIQGLSGNQQPFALERGVFSVALETPISQHFQTYSLFSDGESLGAGWALEKSVETANYQLDVNLRKPWLETPESVLGYGYVDQVKFGYRKDFYDQVSTYLALSLNSYGLKDATAAASSRRFQLGARYYFSSTKEGLALGLALDNESIFDLDVRENEESNLFRPLQISSREVYLADIGWNKKIGNKWSVTSKLGYESDRNRQSHAPFGQVRGLYLVKPHIQLDFWLTTGVQSYFLGDEHFVRLGSNLTWLFD
;
A
#
# COMPACT_ATOMS: atom_id res chain seq x y z
N MET A 1 41.39 30.36 -2.75
CA MET A 1 41.04 30.02 -4.15
C MET A 1 42.00 28.93 -4.59
N ASN A 2 41.47 27.86 -5.20
CA ASN A 2 42.10 26.55 -5.49
C ASN A 2 42.14 25.55 -4.34
N ASP A 3 41.00 24.89 -4.11
CA ASP A 3 40.93 23.50 -3.62
C ASP A 3 39.55 22.90 -3.93
N ARG A 4 39.28 22.73 -5.24
CA ARG A 4 38.20 21.87 -5.73
C ARG A 4 38.80 21.01 -6.82
N LEU A 5 38.82 19.69 -6.61
CA LEU A 5 38.73 18.60 -7.60
C LEU A 5 39.53 17.35 -7.16
N PHE A 6 39.15 16.65 -6.08
CA PHE A 6 39.70 15.31 -5.80
C PHE A 6 38.75 14.39 -4.99
N PHE A 7 37.47 14.29 -5.34
CA PHE A 7 36.57 13.30 -4.70
C PHE A 7 35.54 12.63 -5.64
N GLY A 8 35.77 12.64 -6.96
CA GLY A 8 34.79 12.14 -7.95
C GLY A 8 34.83 10.63 -8.26
N GLY A 9 35.96 9.94 -8.10
CA GLY A 9 36.17 8.62 -8.71
C GLY A 9 35.72 7.41 -7.88
N MET A 10 35.85 7.47 -6.55
CA MET A 10 35.77 6.28 -5.71
C MET A 10 34.34 5.92 -5.25
N ARG A 11 33.40 6.87 -5.30
CA ARG A 11 32.01 6.70 -4.85
C ARG A 11 31.14 5.88 -5.81
N TRP A 12 31.40 5.91 -7.12
CA TRP A 12 30.59 5.20 -8.11
C TRP A 12 30.73 3.68 -8.05
N ARG A 13 31.88 3.15 -7.64
CA ARG A 13 32.14 1.70 -7.59
C ARG A 13 31.40 1.01 -6.45
N VAL A 14 31.29 1.66 -5.28
CA VAL A 14 30.56 1.11 -4.12
C VAL A 14 29.05 1.14 -4.36
N ILE A 15 28.55 2.22 -4.98
CA ILE A 15 27.13 2.38 -5.34
C ILE A 15 26.72 1.35 -6.41
N ALA A 16 27.56 1.10 -7.42
CA ALA A 16 27.30 0.08 -8.44
C ALA A 16 27.26 -1.35 -7.85
N CYS A 17 28.11 -1.65 -6.87
CA CYS A 17 28.17 -2.97 -6.25
C CYS A 17 26.95 -3.26 -5.37
N GLN A 18 26.45 -2.27 -4.61
CA GLN A 18 25.24 -2.42 -3.78
C GLN A 18 23.94 -2.49 -4.60
N ILE A 19 23.85 -1.75 -5.71
CA ILE A 19 22.73 -1.85 -6.67
C ILE A 19 22.74 -3.22 -7.36
N GLY A 20 23.92 -3.73 -7.74
CA GLY A 20 24.09 -5.05 -8.35
C GLY A 20 23.64 -6.19 -7.43
N LEU A 21 23.98 -6.15 -6.14
CA LEU A 21 23.57 -7.18 -5.17
C LEU A 21 22.05 -7.19 -4.94
N SER A 22 21.43 -6.01 -4.94
CA SER A 22 19.97 -5.85 -4.76
C SER A 22 19.17 -6.37 -5.98
N LEU A 23 19.71 -6.19 -7.19
CA LEU A 23 19.16 -6.72 -8.46
C LEU A 23 19.29 -8.24 -8.55
N LEU A 24 20.37 -8.80 -8.02
CA LEU A 24 20.61 -10.25 -8.01
C LEU A 24 19.61 -10.99 -7.11
N ILE A 25 19.25 -10.42 -5.96
CA ILE A 25 18.23 -10.98 -5.06
C ILE A 25 16.83 -10.92 -5.71
N THR A 26 16.53 -9.87 -6.48
CA THR A 26 15.25 -9.77 -7.22
C THR A 26 15.19 -10.75 -8.38
N LEU A 27 16.29 -10.98 -9.10
CA LEU A 27 16.38 -11.99 -10.18
C LEU A 27 16.27 -13.43 -9.65
N TRP A 28 16.76 -13.71 -8.44
CA TRP A 28 16.66 -15.04 -7.84
C TRP A 28 15.21 -15.42 -7.46
N VAL A 29 14.40 -14.45 -7.03
CA VAL A 29 12.96 -14.66 -6.73
C VAL A 29 12.15 -14.95 -8.01
N ILE A 30 12.59 -14.45 -9.16
CA ILE A 30 11.90 -14.66 -10.45
C ILE A 30 12.12 -16.08 -11.01
N GLN A 31 13.21 -16.76 -10.66
CA GLN A 31 13.54 -18.07 -11.26
C GLN A 31 12.85 -19.29 -10.64
N VAL A 32 12.09 -19.15 -9.55
CA VAL A 32 11.44 -20.30 -8.87
C VAL A 32 10.09 -20.69 -9.49
N VAL A 33 9.57 -19.95 -10.47
CA VAL A 33 8.32 -20.29 -11.18
C VAL A 33 8.63 -20.90 -12.54
N GLN A 34 9.12 -22.15 -12.54
CA GLN A 34 9.10 -22.95 -13.77
C GLN A 34 7.69 -23.51 -13.97
N ALA A 35 6.97 -23.00 -14.98
CA ALA A 35 5.73 -23.60 -15.45
C ALA A 35 6.04 -24.94 -16.13
N ASP A 36 5.39 -26.02 -15.70
CA ASP A 36 5.46 -27.31 -16.39
C ASP A 36 4.84 -27.17 -17.80
N ALA A 37 5.46 -27.82 -18.79
CA ALA A 37 5.06 -27.81 -20.21
C ALA A 37 3.62 -28.37 -20.44
N PRO A 38 2.95 -28.00 -21.55
CA PRO A 38 1.51 -28.23 -21.74
C PRO A 38 1.12 -29.71 -21.74
N GLY A 39 0.00 -30.00 -21.07
CA GLY A 39 -0.68 -31.30 -21.17
C GLY A 39 -1.42 -31.46 -22.50
N SER A 40 -1.67 -32.71 -22.91
CA SER A 40 -2.48 -33.05 -24.09
C SER A 40 -3.79 -33.75 -23.67
N TYR A 41 -4.73 -33.94 -24.58
CA TYR A 41 -5.98 -34.65 -24.31
C TYR A 41 -6.31 -35.65 -25.43
N GLN A 42 -7.10 -36.66 -25.07
CA GLN A 42 -7.67 -37.63 -25.99
C GLN A 42 -9.16 -37.81 -25.68
N VAL A 43 -9.99 -37.89 -26.72
CA VAL A 43 -11.43 -38.16 -26.60
C VAL A 43 -11.73 -39.50 -27.25
N THR A 44 -12.47 -40.36 -26.55
CA THR A 44 -12.94 -41.65 -27.06
C THR A 44 -14.45 -41.72 -26.92
N ILE A 45 -15.15 -42.04 -28.00
CA ILE A 45 -16.62 -42.11 -28.06
C ILE A 45 -17.03 -43.55 -28.37
N ASN A 46 -17.76 -44.18 -27.45
CA ASN A 46 -18.22 -45.56 -27.57
C ASN A 46 -19.76 -45.59 -27.43
N GLY A 47 -20.45 -45.34 -28.55
CA GLY A 47 -21.92 -45.39 -28.62
C GLY A 47 -22.61 -44.49 -27.59
N ALA A 48 -23.21 -45.08 -26.56
CA ALA A 48 -23.94 -44.37 -25.52
C ALA A 48 -23.07 -43.71 -24.42
N SER A 49 -21.74 -43.92 -24.46
CA SER A 49 -20.79 -43.38 -23.49
C SER A 49 -19.66 -42.63 -24.18
N ALA A 50 -19.16 -41.58 -23.53
CA ALA A 50 -17.98 -40.85 -23.98
C ALA A 50 -16.96 -40.74 -22.85
N GLN A 51 -15.68 -40.67 -23.22
CA GLN A 51 -14.58 -40.53 -22.27
C GLN A 51 -13.61 -39.44 -22.72
N LEU A 52 -13.23 -38.57 -21.78
CA LEU A 52 -12.20 -37.56 -21.92
C LEU A 52 -10.98 -37.98 -21.09
N LYS A 53 -9.85 -38.23 -21.76
CA LYS A 53 -8.55 -38.49 -21.10
C LYS A 53 -7.70 -37.23 -21.15
N LEU A 54 -7.27 -36.75 -19.98
CA LEU A 54 -6.31 -35.65 -19.83
C LEU A 54 -4.92 -36.24 -19.51
N VAL A 55 -3.93 -35.83 -20.28
CA VAL A 55 -2.55 -36.32 -20.23
C VAL A 55 -1.63 -35.19 -19.78
N PHE A 56 -0.97 -35.38 -18.64
CA PHE A 56 0.02 -34.44 -18.10
C PHE A 56 1.38 -35.13 -18.03
N GLN A 57 2.47 -34.37 -18.19
CA GLN A 57 3.84 -34.91 -18.11
C GLN A 57 4.17 -35.51 -16.74
N ARG A 58 3.54 -35.00 -15.68
CA ARG A 58 3.64 -35.51 -14.32
C ARG A 58 2.24 -35.67 -13.71
N PRO A 59 2.02 -36.63 -12.80
CA PRO A 59 0.75 -36.75 -12.10
C PRO A 59 0.41 -35.47 -11.33
N ILE A 60 -0.79 -34.93 -11.55
CA ILE A 60 -1.28 -33.73 -10.87
C ILE A 60 -2.46 -34.10 -9.97
N PRO A 61 -2.37 -33.87 -8.64
CA PRO A 61 -3.50 -34.03 -7.73
C PRO A 61 -4.64 -33.08 -8.09
N PHE A 62 -5.87 -33.58 -8.01
CA PHE A 62 -7.06 -32.78 -8.27
C PHE A 62 -8.19 -33.11 -7.29
N THR A 63 -9.11 -32.14 -7.15
CA THR A 63 -10.38 -32.30 -6.42
C THR A 63 -11.54 -32.04 -7.37
N VAL A 64 -12.63 -32.80 -7.21
CA VAL A 64 -13.84 -32.67 -8.03
C VAL A 64 -14.94 -32.01 -7.20
N ARG A 65 -15.62 -31.02 -7.76
CA ARG A 65 -16.78 -30.38 -7.14
C ARG A 65 -17.90 -30.20 -8.16
N ASP A 66 -19.06 -30.78 -7.85
CA ASP A 66 -20.30 -30.55 -8.60
C ASP A 66 -20.92 -29.20 -8.17
N ILE A 67 -21.34 -28.41 -9.15
CA ILE A 67 -22.06 -27.14 -8.98
C ILE A 67 -23.33 -27.16 -9.84
N ASP A 68 -24.28 -26.28 -9.57
CA ASP A 68 -25.57 -26.19 -10.30
C ASP A 68 -25.43 -26.06 -11.82
N LYS A 69 -24.26 -25.64 -12.32
CA LYS A 69 -23.97 -25.38 -13.72
C LYS A 69 -22.92 -26.32 -14.34
N GLY A 70 -22.49 -27.38 -13.65
CA GLY A 70 -21.50 -28.33 -14.17
C GLY A 70 -20.58 -28.92 -13.10
N THR A 71 -19.49 -29.56 -13.53
CA THR A 71 -18.49 -30.17 -12.65
C THR A 71 -17.15 -29.46 -12.82
N ILE A 72 -16.54 -29.05 -11.72
CA ILE A 72 -15.23 -28.40 -11.69
C ILE A 72 -14.17 -29.40 -11.21
N LEU A 73 -13.10 -29.56 -12.00
CA LEU A 73 -11.84 -30.12 -11.52
C LEU A 73 -10.93 -28.98 -11.10
N LYS A 74 -10.46 -29.01 -9.85
CA LYS A 74 -9.46 -28.06 -9.35
C LYS A 74 -8.15 -28.77 -9.09
N PHE A 75 -7.07 -28.22 -9.64
CA PHE A 75 -5.70 -28.70 -9.50
C PHE A 75 -4.97 -27.93 -8.41
N ASN A 76 -3.96 -28.55 -7.80
CA ASN A 76 -3.14 -27.88 -6.78
C ASN A 76 -2.01 -27.01 -7.36
N ARG A 77 -1.95 -26.89 -8.69
CA ARG A 77 -0.94 -26.12 -9.44
C ARG A 77 -1.50 -25.63 -10.77
N GLN A 78 -0.78 -24.73 -11.42
CA GLN A 78 -1.13 -24.15 -12.73
C GLN A 78 -1.10 -25.20 -13.86
N ILE A 79 -2.09 -25.17 -14.76
CA ILE A 79 -2.28 -26.09 -15.90
C ILE A 79 -2.21 -25.35 -17.26
N SER A 80 -1.20 -24.52 -17.46
CA SER A 80 -1.11 -23.64 -18.63
C SER A 80 -0.96 -24.38 -19.96
N GLY A 81 -1.62 -23.84 -21.01
CA GLY A 81 -1.48 -24.29 -22.39
C GLY A 81 -2.38 -25.46 -22.81
N LEU A 82 -3.32 -25.90 -21.97
CA LEU A 82 -4.29 -26.94 -22.34
C LEU A 82 -5.50 -26.33 -23.06
N ASP A 83 -5.51 -26.40 -24.40
CA ASP A 83 -6.67 -26.02 -25.21
C ASP A 83 -7.66 -27.19 -25.33
N LEU A 84 -8.84 -27.06 -24.70
CA LEU A 84 -9.91 -28.07 -24.73
C LEU A 84 -11.02 -27.76 -25.74
N SER A 85 -10.85 -26.75 -26.60
CA SER A 85 -11.87 -26.34 -27.57
C SER A 85 -12.24 -27.47 -28.55
N GLY A 86 -11.26 -28.27 -28.97
CA GLY A 86 -11.49 -29.46 -29.80
C GLY A 86 -12.24 -30.57 -29.04
N ALA A 87 -11.93 -30.77 -27.75
CA ALA A 87 -12.66 -31.72 -26.90
C ALA A 87 -14.13 -31.35 -26.74
N ALA A 88 -14.43 -30.06 -26.55
CA ALA A 88 -15.80 -29.56 -26.44
C ALA A 88 -16.63 -29.84 -27.70
N LYS A 89 -16.02 -29.69 -28.89
CA LYS A 89 -16.67 -30.02 -30.17
C LYS A 89 -16.96 -31.51 -30.30
N SER A 90 -15.97 -32.37 -30.02
CA SER A 90 -16.12 -33.83 -30.09
C SER A 90 -17.13 -34.37 -29.07
N LEU A 91 -17.22 -33.76 -27.89
CA LEU A 91 -18.13 -34.16 -26.82
C LEU A 91 -19.49 -33.44 -26.87
N SER A 92 -19.79 -32.65 -27.90
CA SER A 92 -21.03 -31.88 -28.01
C SER A 92 -22.34 -32.66 -27.82
N PRO A 93 -22.44 -33.99 -28.04
CA PRO A 93 -23.63 -34.75 -27.64
C PRO A 93 -23.82 -34.89 -26.12
N TRP A 94 -22.76 -34.78 -25.32
CA TRP A 94 -22.75 -34.99 -23.86
C TRP A 94 -22.53 -33.70 -23.05
N VAL A 95 -21.83 -32.71 -23.61
CA VAL A 95 -21.51 -31.45 -22.94
C VAL A 95 -22.07 -30.25 -23.70
N ASP A 96 -22.51 -29.24 -22.95
CA ASP A 96 -22.78 -27.91 -23.49
C ASP A 96 -21.46 -27.17 -23.75
N ASP A 97 -20.50 -27.28 -22.82
CA ASP A 97 -19.26 -26.53 -22.88
C ASP A 97 -18.14 -27.10 -21.99
N ILE A 98 -16.89 -26.82 -22.34
CA ILE A 98 -15.68 -27.17 -21.56
C ILE A 98 -14.73 -25.98 -21.53
N TRP A 99 -14.38 -25.52 -20.32
CA TRP A 99 -13.49 -24.38 -20.10
C TRP A 99 -12.27 -24.78 -19.30
N ALA A 100 -11.07 -24.45 -19.79
CA ALA A 100 -9.81 -24.58 -19.06
C ALA A 100 -9.38 -23.20 -18.53
N GLY A 101 -9.22 -23.09 -17.22
CA GLY A 101 -8.70 -21.91 -16.52
C GLY A 101 -7.24 -22.10 -16.09
N PHE A 102 -6.79 -21.25 -15.16
CA PHE A 102 -5.41 -21.26 -14.68
C PHE A 102 -5.04 -22.52 -13.90
N ASP A 103 -5.89 -22.95 -12.96
CA ASP A 103 -5.72 -24.11 -12.07
C ASP A 103 -6.99 -25.00 -12.03
N SER A 104 -7.92 -24.83 -12.97
CA SER A 104 -9.21 -25.52 -12.94
C SER A 104 -9.79 -25.79 -14.32
N ILE A 105 -10.57 -26.87 -14.46
CA ILE A 105 -11.36 -27.17 -15.66
C ILE A 105 -12.84 -27.23 -15.26
N LEU A 106 -13.69 -26.50 -15.96
CA LEU A 106 -15.15 -26.54 -15.81
C LEU A 106 -15.75 -27.32 -16.98
N ILE A 107 -16.53 -28.35 -16.67
CA ILE A 107 -17.30 -29.11 -17.66
C ILE A 107 -18.79 -28.90 -17.39
N LYS A 108 -19.49 -28.31 -18.36
CA LYS A 108 -20.94 -28.16 -18.32
C LYS A 108 -21.59 -29.28 -19.12
N THR A 109 -22.20 -30.23 -18.43
CA THR A 109 -22.89 -31.36 -19.09
C THR A 109 -24.26 -30.94 -19.60
N LYS A 110 -24.75 -31.64 -20.63
CA LYS A 110 -26.13 -31.51 -21.11
C LYS A 110 -27.12 -32.02 -20.07
N PRO A 111 -28.40 -31.59 -20.13
CA PRO A 111 -29.45 -32.15 -19.29
C PRO A 111 -29.45 -33.68 -19.37
N ASN A 112 -29.56 -34.35 -18.23
CA ASN A 112 -29.54 -35.82 -18.10
C ASN A 112 -28.18 -36.49 -18.39
N VAL A 113 -27.07 -35.75 -18.38
CA VAL A 113 -25.72 -36.31 -18.47
C VAL A 113 -24.94 -36.03 -17.19
N LYS A 114 -24.37 -37.08 -16.59
CA LYS A 114 -23.46 -36.98 -15.44
C LYS A 114 -22.04 -37.34 -15.89
N VAL A 115 -21.06 -36.59 -15.41
CA VAL A 115 -19.63 -36.87 -15.61
C VAL A 115 -19.00 -37.34 -14.30
N VAL A 116 -18.15 -38.36 -14.36
CA VAL A 116 -17.37 -38.85 -13.21
C VAL A 116 -15.90 -38.87 -13.58
N PHE A 117 -15.06 -38.28 -12.73
CA PHE A 117 -13.60 -38.25 -12.94
C PHE A 117 -12.88 -39.26 -12.08
N GLN A 118 -11.93 -39.98 -12.67
CA GLN A 118 -11.06 -40.92 -11.97
C GLN A 118 -9.62 -40.74 -12.45
N GLN A 119 -8.66 -40.92 -11.54
CA GLN A 119 -7.25 -40.97 -11.88
C GLN A 119 -6.82 -42.42 -12.08
N ARG A 120 -6.22 -42.73 -13.23
CA ARG A 120 -5.63 -44.06 -13.53
C ARG A 120 -4.33 -43.86 -14.30
N ASP A 121 -3.28 -44.58 -13.94
CA ASP A 121 -1.98 -44.57 -14.63
C ASP A 121 -1.39 -43.16 -14.84
N GLY A 122 -1.54 -42.26 -13.86
CA GLY A 122 -1.05 -40.88 -13.94
C GLY A 122 -1.87 -39.95 -14.84
N HIS A 123 -2.96 -40.43 -15.43
CA HIS A 123 -3.89 -39.66 -16.27
C HIS A 123 -5.25 -39.48 -15.59
N ILE A 124 -6.01 -38.48 -16.06
CA ILE A 124 -7.35 -38.19 -15.54
C ILE A 124 -8.38 -38.54 -16.61
N TYR A 125 -9.37 -39.35 -16.22
CA TYR A 125 -10.42 -39.82 -17.10
C TYR A 125 -11.78 -39.28 -16.64
N GLY A 126 -12.45 -38.50 -17.49
CA GLY A 126 -13.84 -38.09 -17.31
C GLY A 126 -14.77 -38.99 -18.12
N SER A 127 -15.64 -39.74 -17.45
CA SER A 127 -16.61 -40.64 -18.09
C SER A 127 -18.02 -40.05 -18.06
N PHE A 128 -18.66 -39.94 -19.22
CA PHE A 128 -19.98 -39.32 -19.39
C PHE A 128 -21.06 -40.38 -19.58
N ASN A 129 -22.06 -40.37 -18.69
CA ASN A 129 -23.18 -41.31 -18.70
C ASN A 129 -24.52 -40.56 -18.73
N THR A 130 -25.48 -41.06 -19.51
CA THR A 130 -26.86 -40.59 -19.50
C THR A 130 -27.59 -41.15 -18.28
N VAL A 131 -28.28 -40.28 -17.54
CA VAL A 131 -29.04 -40.64 -16.33
C VAL A 131 -30.51 -40.32 -16.60
N GLN A 132 -31.40 -41.30 -16.49
CA GLN A 132 -32.85 -41.06 -16.64
C GLN A 132 -33.34 -40.04 -15.60
N PRO A 133 -34.22 -39.09 -15.98
CA PRO A 133 -34.56 -37.97 -15.12
C PRO A 133 -35.44 -38.43 -13.96
N LYS A 134 -34.99 -38.22 -12.73
CA LYS A 134 -35.87 -38.18 -11.56
C LYS A 134 -36.44 -36.76 -11.50
N LEU A 135 -37.74 -36.60 -11.72
CA LEU A 135 -38.49 -35.35 -11.62
C LEU A 135 -38.16 -34.64 -10.29
N SER A 136 -37.43 -33.54 -10.36
CA SER A 136 -37.31 -32.59 -9.24
C SER A 136 -38.35 -31.48 -9.43
N PRO A 137 -39.09 -31.11 -8.38
CA PRO A 137 -40.15 -30.12 -8.46
C PRO A 137 -39.59 -28.72 -8.78
N SER A 138 -40.31 -28.01 -9.64
CA SER A 138 -40.08 -26.61 -9.99
C SER A 138 -40.12 -25.73 -8.72
N ARG A 139 -39.01 -25.04 -8.43
CA ARG A 139 -38.97 -23.99 -7.39
C ARG A 139 -39.81 -22.78 -7.84
N PRO A 140 -40.57 -22.15 -6.94
CA PRO A 140 -41.49 -21.08 -7.29
C PRO A 140 -40.75 -19.78 -7.63
N THR A 141 -41.27 -19.08 -8.63
CA THR A 141 -40.79 -17.85 -9.29
C THR A 141 -40.75 -16.59 -8.41
N ARG A 142 -40.89 -16.71 -7.08
CA ARG A 142 -40.94 -15.58 -6.12
C ARG A 142 -39.56 -15.06 -5.66
N THR A 143 -38.47 -15.78 -5.95
CA THR A 143 -37.11 -15.50 -5.43
C THR A 143 -36.35 -14.38 -6.17
N GLY A 144 -36.62 -14.16 -7.46
CA GLY A 144 -35.89 -13.16 -8.27
C GLY A 144 -36.16 -11.71 -7.86
N SER A 145 -37.42 -11.37 -7.57
CA SER A 145 -37.82 -10.00 -7.21
C SER A 145 -37.30 -9.58 -5.83
N GLU A 146 -37.28 -10.49 -4.84
CA GLU A 146 -36.71 -10.21 -3.52
C GLU A 146 -35.20 -9.95 -3.61
N LEU A 147 -34.48 -10.77 -4.39
CA LEU A 147 -33.06 -10.57 -4.64
C LEU A 147 -32.81 -9.23 -5.34
N ALA A 148 -33.54 -8.92 -6.41
CA ALA A 148 -33.38 -7.68 -7.17
C ALA A 148 -33.64 -6.43 -6.29
N LEU A 149 -34.74 -6.43 -5.54
CA LEU A 149 -35.08 -5.35 -4.61
C LEU A 149 -34.06 -5.23 -3.48
N GLY A 150 -33.64 -6.36 -2.90
CA GLY A 150 -32.64 -6.39 -1.84
C GLY A 150 -31.30 -5.81 -2.32
N ARG A 151 -30.84 -6.20 -3.51
CA ARG A 151 -29.63 -5.67 -4.14
C ARG A 151 -29.76 -4.18 -4.43
N ALA A 152 -30.89 -3.73 -4.99
CA ALA A 152 -31.14 -2.32 -5.24
C ALA A 152 -31.06 -1.49 -3.95
N LYS A 153 -31.66 -1.98 -2.84
CA LYS A 153 -31.55 -1.34 -1.52
C LYS A 153 -30.12 -1.29 -0.99
N ALA A 154 -29.35 -2.37 -1.17
CA ALA A 154 -27.95 -2.40 -0.74
C ALA A 154 -27.07 -1.44 -1.57
N LEU A 155 -27.25 -1.40 -2.89
CA LEU A 155 -26.53 -0.49 -3.77
C LEU A 155 -26.94 0.97 -3.55
N LEU A 156 -28.22 1.21 -3.24
CA LEU A 156 -28.68 2.53 -2.82
C LEU A 156 -28.01 2.92 -1.50
N ALA A 157 -27.97 2.03 -0.49
CA ALA A 157 -27.24 2.30 0.75
C ALA A 157 -25.75 2.61 0.50
N LEU A 158 -25.09 1.88 -0.39
CA LEU A 158 -23.71 2.13 -0.79
C LEU A 158 -23.55 3.51 -1.48
N LYS A 159 -24.43 3.85 -2.43
CA LYS A 159 -24.46 5.17 -3.09
C LYS A 159 -24.77 6.29 -2.10
N SER A 160 -25.64 6.04 -1.13
CA SER A 160 -25.99 6.92 -0.02
C SER A 160 -24.93 6.93 1.10
N ARG A 161 -23.72 6.43 0.84
CA ARG A 161 -22.58 6.47 1.77
C ARG A 161 -22.80 5.74 3.09
N ARG A 162 -23.59 4.68 3.08
CA ARG A 162 -23.84 3.77 4.21
C ARG A 162 -23.28 2.37 3.90
N PRO A 163 -21.95 2.22 3.79
CA PRO A 163 -21.35 0.96 3.36
C PRO A 163 -21.57 -0.19 4.36
N ILE A 164 -21.74 0.11 5.66
CA ILE A 164 -22.03 -0.90 6.70
C ILE A 164 -23.44 -1.47 6.51
N GLU A 165 -24.41 -0.59 6.30
CA GLU A 165 -25.79 -0.99 6.01
C GLU A 165 -25.85 -1.80 4.72
N ALA A 166 -25.15 -1.34 3.68
CA ALA A 166 -25.00 -2.07 2.42
C ALA A 166 -24.39 -3.46 2.64
N LYS A 167 -23.33 -3.55 3.45
CA LYS A 167 -22.67 -4.82 3.81
C LYS A 167 -23.63 -5.77 4.50
N ALA A 168 -24.31 -5.32 5.56
CA ALA A 168 -25.26 -6.14 6.31
C ALA A 168 -26.39 -6.64 5.41
N ARG A 169 -26.91 -5.77 4.53
CA ARG A 169 -27.94 -6.14 3.54
C ARG A 169 -27.43 -7.20 2.55
N ILE A 170 -26.24 -7.02 1.99
CA ILE A 170 -25.65 -8.00 1.05
C ILE A 170 -25.37 -9.33 1.76
N GLN A 171 -24.80 -9.32 2.97
CA GLN A 171 -24.54 -10.54 3.72
C GLN A 171 -25.84 -11.30 4.06
N ASN A 172 -26.91 -10.58 4.39
CA ASN A 172 -28.22 -11.20 4.59
C ASN A 172 -28.79 -11.80 3.29
N LEU A 173 -28.59 -11.13 2.15
CA LEU A 173 -28.96 -11.69 0.85
C LEU A 173 -28.12 -12.92 0.50
N MET A 174 -26.83 -12.94 0.81
CA MET A 174 -25.96 -14.09 0.58
C MET A 174 -26.37 -15.31 1.41
N LYS A 175 -26.92 -15.11 2.62
CA LYS A 175 -27.50 -16.21 3.41
C LYS A 175 -28.73 -16.83 2.74
N LYS A 176 -29.54 -16.01 2.05
CA LYS A 176 -30.76 -16.44 1.36
C LYS A 176 -30.50 -16.97 -0.05
N PHE A 177 -29.47 -16.45 -0.71
CA PHE A 177 -29.10 -16.74 -2.09
C PHE A 177 -27.59 -17.05 -2.18
N PRO A 178 -27.12 -18.16 -1.57
CA PRO A 178 -25.68 -18.46 -1.43
C PRO A 178 -24.97 -18.62 -2.78
N ASP A 179 -25.69 -19.08 -3.81
CA ASP A 179 -25.12 -19.33 -5.13
C ASP A 179 -25.18 -18.10 -6.06
N ASN A 180 -25.64 -16.95 -5.56
CA ASN A 180 -25.73 -15.74 -6.37
C ASN A 180 -24.39 -15.01 -6.45
N THR A 181 -23.76 -15.15 -7.61
CA THR A 181 -22.40 -14.66 -7.91
C THR A 181 -22.32 -13.14 -8.00
N GLN A 182 -23.44 -12.49 -8.30
CA GLN A 182 -23.54 -11.04 -8.37
C GLN A 182 -23.49 -10.39 -6.97
N LEU A 183 -23.92 -11.10 -5.93
CA LEU A 183 -23.75 -10.64 -4.54
C LEU A 183 -22.28 -10.61 -4.10
N VAL A 184 -21.42 -11.46 -4.67
CA VAL A 184 -19.97 -11.43 -4.44
C VAL A 184 -19.38 -10.13 -4.98
N LEU A 185 -19.80 -9.71 -6.19
CA LEU A 185 -19.37 -8.43 -6.78
C LEU A 185 -19.86 -7.24 -5.96
N ASP A 186 -21.13 -7.26 -5.54
CA ASP A 186 -21.67 -6.18 -4.71
C ASP A 186 -20.94 -6.10 -3.37
N LEU A 187 -20.58 -7.25 -2.77
CA LEU A 187 -19.75 -7.28 -1.56
C LEU A 187 -18.34 -6.74 -1.81
N ALA A 188 -17.72 -7.03 -2.96
CA ALA A 188 -16.41 -6.50 -3.34
C ALA A 188 -16.41 -4.97 -3.36
N ARG A 189 -17.44 -4.37 -3.98
CA ARG A 189 -17.64 -2.90 -4.02
C ARG A 189 -17.84 -2.29 -2.64
N VAL A 190 -18.51 -3.00 -1.74
CA VAL A 190 -18.70 -2.55 -0.36
C VAL A 190 -17.42 -2.67 0.46
N GLU A 191 -16.68 -3.77 0.36
CA GLU A 191 -15.39 -3.89 1.07
C GLU A 191 -14.37 -2.87 0.51
N GLU A 192 -14.44 -2.56 -0.78
CA GLU A 192 -13.65 -1.49 -1.38
C GLU A 192 -14.00 -0.11 -0.80
N SER A 193 -15.29 0.22 -0.68
CA SER A 193 -15.72 1.52 -0.12
C SER A 193 -15.41 1.64 1.38
N LEU A 194 -15.24 0.52 2.07
CA LEU A 194 -14.73 0.44 3.45
C LEU A 194 -13.19 0.53 3.53
N GLY A 195 -12.49 0.74 2.42
CA GLY A 195 -11.02 0.79 2.37
C GLY A 195 -10.32 -0.56 2.49
N ARG A 196 -11.07 -1.67 2.53
CA ARG A 196 -10.56 -3.03 2.73
C ARG A 196 -10.13 -3.65 1.40
N TRP A 197 -9.18 -3.01 0.75
CA TRP A 197 -8.79 -3.27 -0.64
C TRP A 197 -8.32 -4.71 -0.90
N ARG A 198 -7.64 -5.38 0.03
CA ARG A 198 -7.22 -6.79 -0.13
C ARG A 198 -8.43 -7.72 -0.25
N LYS A 199 -9.38 -7.56 0.68
CA LYS A 199 -10.61 -8.34 0.68
C LYS A 199 -11.46 -8.02 -0.54
N ALA A 200 -11.56 -6.74 -0.91
CA ALA A 200 -12.22 -6.33 -2.12
C ALA A 200 -11.59 -6.98 -3.36
N LEU A 201 -10.26 -6.97 -3.48
CA LEU A 201 -9.55 -7.60 -4.58
C LEU A 201 -9.78 -9.11 -4.64
N SER A 202 -9.69 -9.82 -3.51
CA SER A 202 -10.00 -11.25 -3.45
C SER A 202 -11.44 -11.54 -3.90
N LEU A 203 -12.41 -10.71 -3.52
CA LEU A 203 -13.80 -10.84 -3.97
C LEU A 203 -13.98 -10.52 -5.46
N TYR A 204 -13.27 -9.51 -5.99
CA TYR A 204 -13.25 -9.23 -7.43
C TYR A 204 -12.62 -10.38 -8.22
N GLU A 205 -11.54 -10.99 -7.71
CA GLU A 205 -10.89 -12.17 -8.32
C GLU A 205 -11.83 -13.37 -8.33
N GLN A 206 -12.54 -13.62 -7.22
CA GLN A 206 -13.60 -14.63 -7.17
C GLN A 206 -14.71 -14.34 -8.18
N ALA A 207 -15.17 -13.08 -8.25
CA ALA A 207 -16.21 -12.69 -9.20
C ALA A 207 -15.75 -12.82 -10.67
N GLN A 208 -14.46 -12.60 -10.96
CA GLN A 208 -13.87 -12.75 -12.28
C GLN A 208 -13.82 -14.21 -12.73
N ILE A 209 -13.53 -15.15 -11.83
CA ILE A 209 -13.57 -16.59 -12.14
C ILE A 209 -14.97 -17.00 -12.62
N ILE A 210 -16.00 -16.39 -12.03
CA ILE A 210 -17.39 -16.73 -12.31
C ILE A 210 -17.91 -15.98 -13.54
N HIS A 211 -17.42 -14.76 -13.80
CA HIS A 211 -17.77 -13.94 -14.97
C HIS A 211 -16.51 -13.50 -15.73
N PRO A 212 -15.85 -14.40 -16.48
CA PRO A 212 -14.54 -14.13 -17.10
C PRO A 212 -14.54 -12.97 -18.11
N ASN A 213 -15.70 -12.72 -18.74
CA ASN A 213 -15.84 -11.71 -19.80
C ASN A 213 -16.34 -10.36 -19.29
N SER A 214 -16.44 -10.17 -17.97
CA SER A 214 -16.86 -8.88 -17.41
C SER A 214 -15.71 -7.88 -17.35
N ASN A 215 -15.71 -6.93 -18.29
CA ASN A 215 -14.72 -5.85 -18.34
C ASN A 215 -14.71 -4.98 -17.07
N ASP A 216 -15.87 -4.78 -16.43
CA ASP A 216 -15.99 -3.95 -15.22
C ASP A 216 -15.27 -4.60 -14.02
N ILE A 217 -15.40 -5.92 -13.86
CA ILE A 217 -14.74 -6.67 -12.78
C ILE A 217 -13.23 -6.65 -13.01
N ALA A 218 -12.80 -6.93 -14.24
CA ALA A 218 -11.40 -6.90 -14.62
C ALA A 218 -10.78 -5.51 -14.40
N ALA A 219 -11.50 -4.44 -14.78
CA ALA A 219 -11.07 -3.06 -14.57
C ALA A 219 -10.98 -2.69 -13.08
N ALA A 220 -11.95 -3.11 -12.26
CA ALA A 220 -11.92 -2.86 -10.81
C ALA A 220 -10.76 -3.59 -10.12
N ALA A 221 -10.56 -4.88 -10.43
CA ALA A 221 -9.44 -5.66 -9.92
C ALA A 221 -8.10 -5.06 -10.35
N LYS A 222 -7.95 -4.73 -11.64
CA LYS A 222 -6.74 -4.08 -12.18
C LYS A 222 -6.47 -2.75 -11.48
N ARG A 223 -7.48 -1.90 -11.30
CA ARG A 223 -7.33 -0.62 -10.59
C ARG A 223 -6.85 -0.83 -9.15
N LEU A 224 -7.40 -1.81 -8.42
CA LEU A 224 -6.94 -2.11 -7.06
C LEU A 224 -5.50 -2.65 -7.03
N ARG A 225 -5.10 -3.47 -8.01
CA ARG A 225 -3.71 -3.93 -8.15
C ARG A 225 -2.78 -2.77 -8.48
N THR A 226 -3.10 -1.94 -9.45
CA THR A 226 -2.27 -0.78 -9.77
C THR A 226 -2.17 0.21 -8.60
N ALA A 227 -3.24 0.40 -7.83
CA ALA A 227 -3.25 1.31 -6.69
C ALA A 227 -2.49 0.77 -5.45
N ASN A 228 -2.47 -0.55 -5.24
CA ASN A 228 -1.95 -1.19 -4.02
C ASN A 228 -0.82 -2.20 -4.26
N GLY A 229 -0.41 -2.37 -5.51
CA GLY A 229 0.56 -3.36 -5.98
C GLY A 229 1.99 -2.94 -5.76
N GLY A 230 2.88 -3.67 -6.42
CA GLY A 230 4.31 -3.45 -6.38
C GLY A 230 4.67 -2.07 -6.88
N ARG A 231 5.59 -1.39 -6.18
CA ARG A 231 6.12 -0.12 -6.66
C ARG A 231 7.55 0.12 -6.20
N VAL A 232 8.31 0.80 -7.05
CA VAL A 232 9.58 1.40 -6.69
C VAL A 232 9.45 2.91 -6.84
N VAL A 233 9.91 3.65 -5.83
CA VAL A 233 9.92 5.12 -5.82
C VAL A 233 11.34 5.60 -5.60
N VAL A 234 11.82 6.46 -6.48
CA VAL A 234 13.04 7.25 -6.29
C VAL A 234 12.62 8.67 -5.99
N SER A 235 13.05 9.20 -4.86
CA SER A 235 12.71 10.53 -4.36
C SER A 235 13.97 11.35 -4.19
N THR A 236 13.97 12.58 -4.69
CA THR A 236 15.01 13.57 -4.42
C THR A 236 14.37 14.79 -3.79
N GLU A 237 15.05 15.36 -2.80
CA GLU A 237 14.60 16.56 -2.11
C GLU A 237 15.80 17.42 -1.78
N TYR A 238 15.70 18.71 -2.09
CA TYR A 238 16.67 19.73 -1.76
C TYR A 238 15.98 20.75 -0.86
N ILE A 239 16.62 21.06 0.26
CA ILE A 239 16.14 22.01 1.26
C ILE A 239 17.27 23.01 1.50
N GLU A 240 16.95 24.27 1.36
CA GLU A 240 17.83 25.39 1.69
C GLU A 240 17.11 26.26 2.71
N THR A 241 17.80 26.57 3.80
CA THR A 241 17.29 27.42 4.87
C THR A 241 18.27 28.55 5.08
N GLY A 242 17.83 29.77 4.78
CA GLY A 242 18.68 30.95 4.73
C GLY A 242 19.91 30.76 3.83
N ASP A 243 20.98 31.47 4.17
CA ASP A 243 22.31 31.25 3.57
C ASP A 243 23.15 30.24 4.38
N THR A 244 22.58 29.69 5.44
CA THR A 244 23.25 29.04 6.57
C THR A 244 23.36 27.53 6.38
N SER A 245 22.33 26.89 5.82
CA SER A 245 22.29 25.43 5.69
C SER A 245 21.66 24.96 4.39
N PHE A 246 22.11 23.80 3.91
CA PHE A 246 21.40 23.05 2.90
C PHE A 246 21.41 21.55 3.18
N ARG A 247 20.38 20.87 2.68
CA ARG A 247 20.19 19.43 2.84
C ARG A 247 19.70 18.80 1.55
N GLU A 248 20.39 17.76 1.12
CA GLU A 248 19.97 16.88 0.04
C GLU A 248 19.51 15.55 0.60
N ILE A 249 18.35 15.09 0.16
CA ILE A 249 17.77 13.82 0.59
C ILE A 249 17.45 12.99 -0.65
N LEU A 250 18.06 11.81 -0.74
CA LEU A 250 17.72 10.76 -1.70
C LEU A 250 16.97 9.66 -0.96
N ARG A 251 15.79 9.26 -1.43
CA ARG A 251 15.06 8.11 -0.89
C ARG A 251 14.74 7.10 -1.97
N LEU A 252 15.04 5.84 -1.70
CA LEU A 252 14.62 4.69 -2.50
C LEU A 252 13.58 3.91 -1.70
N LYS A 253 12.39 3.72 -2.24
CA LYS A 253 11.32 2.94 -1.59
C LYS A 253 10.90 1.80 -2.50
N GLY A 254 10.98 0.57 -2.02
CA GLY A 254 10.41 -0.60 -2.66
C GLY A 254 9.20 -1.08 -1.88
N ARG A 255 8.17 -1.52 -2.59
CA ARG A 255 7.04 -2.26 -2.03
C ARG A 255 6.73 -3.42 -2.96
N ALA A 256 6.59 -4.61 -2.40
CA ALA A 256 6.18 -5.81 -3.11
C ALA A 256 5.08 -6.51 -2.31
N ARG A 257 4.25 -7.29 -3.00
CA ARG A 257 3.17 -8.06 -2.39
C ARG A 257 3.40 -9.54 -2.67
N GLN A 258 3.20 -10.38 -1.65
CA GLN A 258 3.21 -11.82 -1.76
C GLN A 258 2.02 -12.39 -1.00
N GLY A 259 1.02 -12.92 -1.73
CA GLY A 259 -0.26 -13.30 -1.14
C GLY A 259 -0.96 -12.09 -0.50
N ASP A 260 -1.30 -12.17 0.77
CA ASP A 260 -1.87 -11.06 1.55
C ASP A 260 -0.82 -10.21 2.28
N HIS A 261 0.45 -10.64 2.24
CA HIS A 261 1.56 -9.93 2.87
C HIS A 261 2.11 -8.84 1.96
N VAL A 262 2.58 -7.76 2.56
CA VAL A 262 3.29 -6.69 1.85
C VAL A 262 4.65 -6.51 2.50
N VAL A 263 5.70 -6.57 1.69
CA VAL A 263 7.07 -6.24 2.10
C VAL A 263 7.38 -4.86 1.56
N SER A 264 7.96 -4.02 2.38
CA SER A 264 8.48 -2.73 1.96
C SER A 264 9.89 -2.52 2.48
N ALA A 265 10.70 -1.81 1.69
CA ALA A 265 12.05 -1.43 2.06
C ALA A 265 12.23 0.06 1.73
N VAL A 266 12.89 0.79 2.61
CA VAL A 266 13.21 2.20 2.41
C VAL A 266 14.68 2.42 2.72
N TYR A 267 15.40 3.01 1.78
CA TYR A 267 16.72 3.57 2.00
C TYR A 267 16.62 5.09 1.89
N THR A 268 17.20 5.81 2.85
CA THR A 268 17.29 7.27 2.88
C THR A 268 18.74 7.66 3.05
N ARG A 269 19.27 8.46 2.13
CA ARG A 269 20.57 9.10 2.23
C ARG A 269 20.33 10.59 2.42
N THR A 270 20.92 11.16 3.46
CA THR A 270 20.88 12.58 3.75
C THR A 270 22.29 13.13 3.72
N ALA A 271 22.56 14.05 2.80
CA ALA A 271 23.75 14.90 2.84
C ALA A 271 23.33 16.25 3.42
N ALA A 272 23.98 16.68 4.49
CA ALA A 272 23.68 17.92 5.19
C ALA A 272 24.96 18.74 5.33
N VAL A 273 24.84 20.03 5.05
CA VAL A 273 25.91 21.00 5.28
C VAL A 273 25.34 22.14 6.10
N GLU A 274 25.98 22.39 7.24
CA GLU A 274 25.76 23.58 8.02
C GLU A 274 26.99 24.47 7.93
N LYS A 275 26.79 25.72 7.47
CA LYS A 275 27.83 26.75 7.43
C LYS A 275 27.90 27.55 8.73
N THR A 276 26.80 27.60 9.49
CA THR A 276 26.80 28.18 10.83
C THR A 276 27.33 27.20 11.87
N VAL A 277 27.71 27.73 13.02
CA VAL A 277 28.37 26.98 14.05
C VAL A 277 27.32 26.21 14.86
N ILE A 278 27.27 24.88 14.72
CA ILE A 278 26.38 24.02 15.51
C ILE A 278 27.16 23.40 16.66
N GLN A 279 26.48 23.30 17.79
CA GLN A 279 26.97 22.61 18.96
C GLN A 279 27.08 21.11 18.68
N GLY A 280 28.32 20.63 18.56
CA GLY A 280 28.61 19.21 18.42
C GLY A 280 28.33 18.43 19.71
N LEU A 281 28.47 17.11 19.63
CA LEU A 281 28.21 16.20 20.75
C LEU A 281 29.11 16.42 21.97
N SER A 282 30.29 17.04 21.77
CA SER A 282 31.23 17.40 22.83
C SER A 282 30.99 18.81 23.40
N GLY A 283 29.97 19.52 22.91
CA GLY A 283 29.74 20.93 23.23
C GLY A 283 30.51 21.92 22.36
N ASN A 284 31.52 21.45 21.61
CA ASN A 284 32.29 22.31 20.69
C ASN A 284 31.42 22.77 19.53
N GLN A 285 31.45 24.06 19.24
CA GLN A 285 30.72 24.63 18.13
C GLN A 285 31.59 24.60 16.87
N GLN A 286 31.17 23.88 15.82
CA GLN A 286 31.84 23.90 14.52
C GLN A 286 30.86 23.71 13.35
N PRO A 287 31.16 24.27 12.15
CA PRO A 287 30.47 23.90 10.92
C PRO A 287 30.63 22.40 10.63
N PHE A 288 29.68 21.81 9.90
CA PHE A 288 29.83 20.42 9.48
C PHE A 288 29.31 20.16 8.06
N ALA A 289 29.90 19.16 7.43
CA ALA A 289 29.43 18.59 6.17
C ALA A 289 29.49 17.07 6.31
N LEU A 290 28.33 16.41 6.26
CA LEU A 290 28.26 14.97 6.46
C LEU A 290 27.19 14.31 5.61
N GLU A 291 27.31 13.00 5.50
CA GLU A 291 26.36 12.16 4.81
C GLU A 291 25.98 10.96 5.68
N ARG A 292 24.67 10.74 5.86
CA ARG A 292 24.13 9.62 6.66
C ARG A 292 23.15 8.80 5.83
N GLY A 293 23.30 7.48 5.89
CA GLY A 293 22.40 6.50 5.29
C GLY A 293 21.54 5.82 6.36
N VAL A 294 20.25 5.66 6.08
CA VAL A 294 19.31 4.92 6.91
C VAL A 294 18.57 3.92 6.05
N PHE A 295 18.41 2.71 6.56
CA PHE A 295 17.69 1.63 5.93
C PHE A 295 16.57 1.13 6.85
N SER A 296 15.43 0.79 6.26
CA SER A 296 14.35 0.10 6.95
C SER A 296 13.69 -0.94 6.07
N VAL A 297 13.26 -2.04 6.70
CA VAL A 297 12.44 -3.08 6.07
C VAL A 297 11.22 -3.28 6.94
N ALA A 298 10.06 -3.42 6.30
CA ALA A 298 8.82 -3.70 7.00
C ALA A 298 8.02 -4.81 6.32
N LEU A 299 7.43 -5.68 7.14
CA LEU A 299 6.50 -6.74 6.75
C LEU A 299 5.12 -6.42 7.32
N GLU A 300 4.17 -6.15 6.44
CA GLU A 300 2.76 -5.97 6.78
C GLU A 300 2.01 -7.29 6.59
N THR A 301 1.31 -7.70 7.63
CA THR A 301 0.57 -8.96 7.72
C THR A 301 -0.88 -8.70 8.11
N PRO A 302 -1.87 -9.37 7.48
CA PRO A 302 -3.25 -9.25 7.89
C PRO A 302 -3.51 -10.07 9.17
N ILE A 303 -4.29 -9.53 10.10
CA ILE A 303 -4.86 -10.26 11.23
C ILE A 303 -6.36 -9.97 11.28
N SER A 304 -7.16 -10.89 10.74
CA SER A 304 -8.61 -10.75 10.62
C SER A 304 -9.02 -9.48 9.83
N GLN A 305 -9.49 -8.43 10.51
CA GLN A 305 -9.90 -7.16 9.90
C GLN A 305 -8.89 -6.02 10.17
N HIS A 306 -7.69 -6.35 10.66
CA HIS A 306 -6.63 -5.41 11.03
C HIS A 306 -5.34 -5.76 10.29
N PHE A 307 -4.38 -4.84 10.31
CA PHE A 307 -3.04 -5.05 9.78
C PHE A 307 -2.02 -4.85 10.87
N GLN A 308 -1.00 -5.72 10.89
CA GLN A 308 0.16 -5.54 11.73
C GLN A 308 1.40 -5.37 10.86
N THR A 309 2.22 -4.39 11.20
CA THR A 309 3.47 -4.11 10.51
C THR A 309 4.62 -4.31 11.46
N TYR A 310 5.54 -5.20 11.09
CA TYR A 310 6.80 -5.41 11.78
C TYR A 310 7.89 -4.69 11.00
N SER A 311 8.70 -3.88 11.67
CA SER A 311 9.75 -3.09 11.02
C SER A 311 11.09 -3.33 11.67
N LEU A 312 12.15 -3.35 10.87
CA LEU A 312 13.54 -3.29 11.30
C LEU A 312 14.16 -2.02 10.74
N PHE A 313 14.98 -1.35 11.55
CA PHE A 313 15.66 -0.11 11.20
C PHE A 313 17.16 -0.27 11.40
N SER A 314 17.94 0.40 10.55
CA SER A 314 19.38 0.53 10.73
C SER A 314 19.89 1.84 10.15
N ASP A 315 20.89 2.44 10.79
CA ASP A 315 21.58 3.64 10.33
C ASP A 315 23.10 3.44 10.22
N GLY A 316 23.55 2.18 10.22
CA GLY A 316 24.95 1.80 10.22
C GLY A 316 25.58 1.67 11.61
N GLU A 317 25.06 2.38 12.62
CA GLU A 317 25.59 2.36 14.00
C GLU A 317 24.68 1.60 14.97
N SER A 318 23.38 1.61 14.69
CA SER A 318 22.36 1.04 15.56
C SER A 318 21.36 0.20 14.78
N LEU A 319 20.72 -0.72 15.51
CA LEU A 319 19.57 -1.48 15.04
C LEU A 319 18.36 -1.08 15.88
N GLY A 320 17.25 -0.89 15.19
CA GLY A 320 15.95 -0.59 15.78
C GLY A 320 14.88 -1.57 15.30
N ALA A 321 13.77 -1.59 16.02
CA ALA A 321 12.63 -2.42 15.69
C ALA A 321 11.34 -1.62 15.89
N GLY A 322 10.31 -1.94 15.12
CA GLY A 322 9.01 -1.32 15.23
C GLY A 322 7.88 -2.32 15.07
N TRP A 323 6.78 -2.05 15.75
CA TRP A 323 5.52 -2.74 15.58
C TRP A 323 4.41 -1.71 15.42
N ALA A 324 3.54 -1.93 14.45
CA ALA A 324 2.35 -1.11 14.27
C ALA A 324 1.11 -1.97 14.11
N LEU A 325 -0.01 -1.49 14.63
CA LEU A 325 -1.34 -2.05 14.43
C LEU A 325 -2.24 -1.01 13.77
N GLU A 326 -2.77 -1.32 12.60
CA GLU A 326 -3.75 -0.51 11.89
C GLU A 326 -5.11 -1.20 11.88
N LYS A 327 -6.15 -0.47 12.26
CA LYS A 327 -7.53 -0.95 12.32
C LYS A 327 -8.48 0.03 11.64
N SER A 328 -9.13 -0.43 10.57
CA SER A 328 -10.17 0.33 9.87
C SER A 328 -11.56 -0.07 10.35
N VAL A 329 -12.25 0.86 10.99
CA VAL A 329 -13.63 0.72 11.47
C VAL A 329 -14.47 1.77 10.76
N GLU A 330 -15.34 1.33 9.85
CA GLU A 330 -16.20 2.21 9.05
C GLU A 330 -15.39 3.17 8.17
N THR A 331 -15.50 4.49 8.39
CA THR A 331 -14.69 5.54 7.73
C THR A 331 -13.54 6.03 8.61
N ALA A 332 -13.32 5.40 9.76
CA ALA A 332 -12.25 5.74 10.69
C ALA A 332 -11.09 4.72 10.61
N ASN A 333 -9.87 5.24 10.65
CA ASN A 333 -8.65 4.45 10.76
C ASN A 333 -7.97 4.77 12.09
N TYR A 334 -7.66 3.73 12.84
CA TYR A 334 -6.91 3.79 14.10
C TYR A 334 -5.54 3.17 13.87
N GLN A 335 -4.51 3.79 14.42
CA GLN A 335 -3.13 3.34 14.33
C GLN A 335 -2.50 3.36 15.73
N LEU A 336 -1.80 2.31 16.09
CA LEU A 336 -0.91 2.26 17.25
C LEU A 336 0.47 1.87 16.75
N ASP A 337 1.48 2.71 16.96
CA ASP A 337 2.87 2.45 16.62
C ASP A 337 3.72 2.40 17.88
N VAL A 338 4.58 1.40 17.98
CA VAL A 338 5.63 1.28 18.99
C VAL A 338 6.95 1.11 18.25
N ASN A 339 7.86 2.05 18.42
CA ASN A 339 9.17 2.04 17.77
C ASN A 339 10.25 2.10 18.83
N LEU A 340 11.28 1.28 18.65
CA LEU A 340 12.51 1.27 19.43
C LEU A 340 13.66 1.63 18.50
N ARG A 341 14.45 2.63 18.87
CA ARG A 341 15.62 3.15 18.16
C ARG A 341 15.35 3.39 16.69
N LYS A 342 14.21 4.01 16.37
CA LYS A 342 13.92 4.40 14.99
C LYS A 342 14.83 5.58 14.62
N PRO A 343 15.63 5.50 13.55
CA PRO A 343 16.50 6.60 13.16
C PRO A 343 15.72 7.89 12.94
N TRP A 344 16.27 8.98 13.48
CA TRP A 344 15.68 10.31 13.45
C TRP A 344 16.68 11.28 12.83
N LEU A 345 16.22 12.03 11.83
CA LEU A 345 17.04 12.87 10.94
C LEU A 345 16.48 14.30 10.83
N GLU A 346 15.67 14.73 11.81
CA GLU A 346 14.98 16.01 11.72
C GLU A 346 15.93 17.17 12.04
N THR A 347 16.81 17.02 13.04
CA THR A 347 17.76 18.07 13.44
C THR A 347 19.20 17.77 12.97
N PRO A 348 20.04 18.81 12.80
CA PRO A 348 21.45 18.62 12.49
C PRO A 348 22.20 17.73 13.50
N GLU A 349 21.94 17.87 14.80
CA GLU A 349 22.55 17.06 15.87
C GLU A 349 22.14 15.59 15.75
N SER A 350 20.88 15.33 15.37
CA SER A 350 20.43 13.97 15.10
C SER A 350 21.15 13.36 13.89
N VAL A 351 21.44 14.16 12.85
CA VAL A 351 22.17 13.69 11.66
C VAL A 351 23.63 13.42 12.01
N LEU A 352 24.29 14.29 12.78
CA LEU A 352 25.65 14.15 13.29
C LEU A 352 25.82 12.97 14.25
N GLY A 353 24.95 12.88 15.26
CA GLY A 353 25.10 12.00 16.41
C GLY A 353 24.33 10.70 16.31
N TYR A 354 23.99 10.24 15.11
CA TYR A 354 23.22 9.01 14.89
C TYR A 354 21.92 8.98 15.72
N GLY A 355 21.19 10.08 15.67
CA GLY A 355 19.97 10.25 16.45
C GLY A 355 18.91 9.21 16.14
N TYR A 356 18.20 8.83 17.18
CA TYR A 356 17.09 7.89 17.17
C TYR A 356 15.96 8.36 18.07
N VAL A 357 14.78 7.78 17.87
CA VAL A 357 13.60 7.97 18.71
C VAL A 357 13.00 6.63 19.12
N ASP A 358 12.78 6.47 20.42
CA ASP A 358 11.85 5.49 20.99
C ASP A 358 10.48 6.16 21.09
N GLN A 359 9.45 5.54 20.53
CA GLN A 359 8.15 6.19 20.36
C GLN A 359 6.99 5.23 20.61
N VAL A 360 6.01 5.70 21.38
CA VAL A 360 4.65 5.14 21.38
C VAL A 360 3.72 6.18 20.80
N LYS A 361 3.02 5.85 19.72
CA LYS A 361 2.13 6.77 19.00
C LYS A 361 0.77 6.15 18.78
N PHE A 362 -0.26 6.92 19.09
CA PHE A 362 -1.64 6.63 18.71
C PHE A 362 -2.08 7.62 17.62
N GLY A 363 -2.73 7.10 16.58
CA GLY A 363 -3.27 7.88 15.47
C GLY A 363 -4.75 7.55 15.24
N TYR A 364 -5.51 8.58 14.90
CA TYR A 364 -6.90 8.48 14.48
C TYR A 364 -7.10 9.36 13.24
N ARG A 365 -7.78 8.82 12.22
CA ARG A 365 -8.20 9.58 11.05
C ARG A 365 -9.63 9.21 10.70
N LYS A 366 -10.45 10.20 10.37
CA LYS A 366 -11.82 9.97 9.90
C LYS A 366 -12.19 10.96 8.81
N ASP A 367 -12.74 10.41 7.72
CA ASP A 367 -13.40 11.18 6.67
C ASP A 367 -14.92 11.23 6.97
N PHE A 368 -15.46 12.45 7.09
CA PHE A 368 -16.88 12.73 7.24
C PHE A 368 -17.43 13.27 5.91
N TYR A 369 -18.50 12.66 5.41
CA TYR A 369 -19.27 13.14 4.26
C TYR A 369 -18.45 13.46 3.00
N ASP A 370 -17.32 12.78 2.77
CA ASP A 370 -16.30 13.00 1.71
C ASP A 370 -15.64 14.39 1.67
N GLN A 371 -16.21 15.39 2.36
CA GLN A 371 -15.80 16.78 2.34
C GLN A 371 -14.96 17.16 3.55
N VAL A 372 -15.09 16.50 4.69
CA VAL A 372 -14.29 16.82 5.88
C VAL A 372 -13.36 15.65 6.17
N SER A 373 -12.05 15.91 6.23
CA SER A 373 -11.07 14.95 6.72
C SER A 373 -10.51 15.44 8.04
N THR A 374 -10.51 14.59 9.06
CA THR A 374 -9.95 14.91 10.37
C THR A 374 -8.86 13.93 10.74
N TYR A 375 -7.88 14.40 11.49
CA TYR A 375 -6.88 13.54 12.10
C TYR A 375 -6.52 14.01 13.51
N LEU A 376 -6.17 13.05 14.35
CA LEU A 376 -5.66 13.22 15.69
C LEU A 376 -4.45 12.30 15.85
N ALA A 377 -3.37 12.77 16.46
CA ALA A 377 -2.27 11.93 16.88
C ALA A 377 -1.74 12.32 18.25
N LEU A 378 -1.38 11.32 19.04
CA LEU A 378 -0.76 11.45 20.35
C LEU A 378 0.52 10.63 20.34
N SER A 379 1.61 11.15 20.88
CA SER A 379 2.85 10.37 21.02
C SER A 379 3.65 10.75 22.25
N LEU A 380 4.32 9.75 22.81
CA LEU A 380 5.40 9.89 23.78
C LEU A 380 6.69 9.52 23.06
N ASN A 381 7.69 10.38 23.17
CA ASN A 381 8.96 10.24 22.47
C ASN A 381 10.10 10.31 23.49
N SER A 382 11.08 9.42 23.36
CA SER A 382 12.39 9.55 23.99
C SER A 382 13.43 9.57 22.88
N TYR A 383 14.24 10.63 22.86
CA TYR A 383 15.24 10.90 21.86
C TYR A 383 16.61 10.52 22.41
N GLY A 384 17.41 9.85 21.58
CA GLY A 384 18.79 9.53 21.91
C GLY A 384 19.74 9.80 20.75
N LEU A 385 21.01 9.88 21.08
CA LEU A 385 22.16 10.02 20.20
C LEU A 385 23.16 8.91 20.58
N LYS A 386 24.14 8.61 19.72
CA LYS A 386 25.18 7.59 19.95
C LYS A 386 25.83 7.70 21.32
N ASP A 387 26.18 8.92 21.72
CA ASP A 387 26.86 9.20 22.99
C ASP A 387 25.91 9.75 24.07
N ALA A 388 24.62 9.89 23.76
CA ALA A 388 23.59 10.42 24.66
C ALA A 388 22.26 9.68 24.53
N THR A 389 22.13 8.54 25.20
CA THR A 389 21.00 7.61 25.00
C THR A 389 19.64 8.12 25.48
N ALA A 390 19.61 9.16 26.32
CA ALA A 390 18.40 9.81 26.83
C ALA A 390 18.53 11.34 26.69
N ALA A 391 18.80 11.81 25.46
CA ALA A 391 19.08 13.20 25.19
C ALA A 391 17.87 14.13 25.44
N ALA A 392 16.64 13.66 25.19
CA ALA A 392 15.42 14.39 25.52
C ALA A 392 14.20 13.48 25.60
N SER A 393 13.15 13.92 26.30
CA SER A 393 11.83 13.28 26.26
C SER A 393 10.71 14.29 26.00
N SER A 394 9.74 13.88 25.19
CA SER A 394 8.62 14.75 24.80
C SER A 394 7.28 14.02 24.77
N ARG A 395 6.21 14.81 24.92
CA ARG A 395 4.85 14.43 24.55
C ARG A 395 4.39 15.31 23.41
N ARG A 396 3.74 14.73 22.41
CA ARG A 396 3.25 15.45 21.23
C ARG A 396 1.79 15.14 20.94
N PHE A 397 1.04 16.19 20.63
CA PHE A 397 -0.37 16.18 20.26
C PHE A 397 -0.53 16.88 18.92
N GLN A 398 -1.20 16.21 17.99
CA GLN A 398 -1.50 16.75 16.67
C GLN A 398 -3.00 16.63 16.41
N LEU A 399 -3.62 17.69 15.90
CA LEU A 399 -5.02 17.72 15.52
C LEU A 399 -5.15 18.50 14.22
N GLY A 400 -6.02 18.06 13.32
CA GLY A 400 -6.36 18.88 12.18
C GLY A 400 -7.61 18.45 11.46
N ALA A 401 -8.16 19.39 10.72
CA ALA A 401 -9.33 19.23 9.88
C ALA A 401 -9.11 19.91 8.53
N ARG A 402 -9.59 19.28 7.46
CA ARG A 402 -9.64 19.88 6.13
C ARG A 402 -11.04 19.73 5.55
N TYR A 403 -11.64 20.86 5.16
CA TYR A 403 -12.91 20.92 4.47
C TYR A 403 -12.68 21.14 2.97
N TYR A 404 -13.30 20.33 2.13
CA TYR A 404 -13.31 20.43 0.68
C TYR A 404 -14.66 20.97 0.24
N PHE A 405 -14.66 22.05 -0.55
CA PHE A 405 -15.89 22.67 -1.05
C PHE A 405 -16.59 21.80 -2.13
N SER A 406 -15.92 20.72 -2.58
CA SER A 406 -16.45 19.73 -3.51
C SER A 406 -16.32 18.32 -2.95
N SER A 407 -17.34 17.49 -3.18
CA SER A 407 -17.34 16.07 -2.81
C SER A 407 -16.33 15.23 -3.61
N THR A 408 -15.86 15.72 -4.77
CA THR A 408 -14.79 15.06 -5.53
C THR A 408 -13.40 15.35 -4.98
N LYS A 409 -13.30 16.21 -3.95
CA LYS A 409 -12.05 16.78 -3.41
C LYS A 409 -11.26 17.61 -4.45
N GLU A 410 -11.87 17.92 -5.59
CA GLU A 410 -11.36 18.86 -6.61
C GLU A 410 -11.96 20.25 -6.39
N GLY A 411 -11.15 21.29 -6.47
CA GLY A 411 -11.52 22.67 -6.18
C GLY A 411 -10.86 23.18 -4.91
N LEU A 412 -11.51 24.14 -4.26
CA LEU A 412 -11.01 24.79 -3.06
C LEU A 412 -11.11 23.88 -1.83
N ALA A 413 -10.21 24.09 -0.89
CA ALA A 413 -10.22 23.47 0.42
C ALA A 413 -9.73 24.46 1.48
N LEU A 414 -10.23 24.31 2.71
CA LEU A 414 -9.77 25.03 3.89
C LEU A 414 -9.16 24.03 4.87
N GLY A 415 -7.96 24.30 5.37
CA GLY A 415 -7.24 23.48 6.34
C GLY A 415 -7.01 24.23 7.65
N LEU A 416 -7.21 23.55 8.76
CA LEU A 416 -6.80 24.00 10.10
C LEU A 416 -6.04 22.86 10.79
N ALA A 417 -4.94 23.17 11.46
CA ALA A 417 -4.19 22.19 12.24
C ALA A 417 -3.52 22.82 13.48
N LEU A 418 -3.24 21.95 14.45
CA LEU A 418 -2.51 22.22 15.68
C LEU A 418 -1.45 21.13 15.85
N ASP A 419 -0.21 21.52 16.09
CA ASP A 419 0.90 20.64 16.44
C ASP A 419 1.57 21.16 17.72
N ASN A 420 1.32 20.48 18.83
CA ASN A 420 1.93 20.78 20.12
C ASN A 420 2.93 19.70 20.48
N GLU A 421 4.17 20.07 20.77
CA GLU A 421 5.17 19.19 21.35
C GLU A 421 5.75 19.85 22.60
N SER A 422 5.64 19.16 23.73
CA SER A 422 6.16 19.62 25.02
C SER A 422 7.33 18.75 25.43
N ILE A 423 8.53 19.35 25.52
CA ILE A 423 9.73 18.73 26.09
C ILE A 423 9.60 18.81 27.61
N PHE A 424 9.76 17.68 28.31
CA PHE A 424 9.68 17.61 29.77
C PHE A 424 10.94 17.08 30.42
N ASP A 425 11.87 16.54 29.63
CA ASP A 425 13.18 16.10 30.08
C ASP A 425 14.20 16.40 28.97
N LEU A 426 15.37 16.89 29.35
CA LEU A 426 16.42 17.33 28.43
C LEU A 426 17.77 17.17 29.11
N ASP A 427 18.64 16.37 28.50
CA ASP A 427 19.98 16.11 29.01
C ASP A 427 20.83 17.40 28.95
N VAL A 428 21.61 17.64 29.99
CA VAL A 428 22.56 18.75 30.08
C VAL A 428 23.90 18.17 30.50
N ARG A 429 24.92 18.48 29.72
CA ARG A 429 26.29 17.97 29.88
C ARG A 429 27.26 19.11 30.06
N GLU A 430 28.44 18.77 30.53
CA GLU A 430 29.55 19.68 30.71
C GLU A 430 30.65 19.32 29.70
N ASN A 431 31.20 20.32 29.01
CA ASN A 431 32.30 20.12 28.07
C ASN A 431 33.66 20.16 28.79
N GLU A 432 34.76 20.02 28.04
CA GLU A 432 36.13 20.06 28.61
C GLU A 432 36.48 21.40 29.28
N GLU A 433 35.77 22.48 28.95
CA GLU A 433 35.93 23.82 29.51
C GLU A 433 34.98 24.10 30.69
N SER A 434 34.30 23.09 31.20
CA SER A 434 33.27 23.21 32.24
C SER A 434 32.01 24.01 31.85
N ASN A 435 31.78 24.21 30.55
CA ASN A 435 30.59 24.88 30.03
C ASN A 435 29.42 23.90 29.89
N LEU A 436 28.27 24.27 30.45
CA LEU A 436 27.03 23.50 30.33
C LEU A 436 26.43 23.61 28.93
N PHE A 437 25.94 22.48 28.43
CA PHE A 437 25.69 22.30 27.01
C PHE A 437 24.61 21.22 26.81
N ARG A 438 23.78 21.34 25.77
CA ARG A 438 22.69 20.39 25.47
C ARG A 438 23.08 19.57 24.24
N PRO A 439 23.21 18.24 24.34
CA PRO A 439 23.63 17.43 23.20
C PRO A 439 22.57 17.39 22.09
N LEU A 440 21.30 17.66 22.42
CA LEU A 440 20.22 17.79 21.46
C LEU A 440 19.50 19.14 21.62
N GLN A 441 19.53 19.96 20.57
CA GLN A 441 18.82 21.24 20.55
C GLN A 441 17.36 21.05 20.09
N ILE A 442 16.51 20.61 21.03
CA ILE A 442 15.06 20.51 20.82
C ILE A 442 14.32 21.45 21.78
N SER A 443 13.23 22.05 21.30
CA SER A 443 12.38 22.94 22.10
C SER A 443 10.91 22.60 21.93
N SER A 444 10.15 22.92 22.98
CA SER A 444 8.69 22.84 22.95
C SER A 444 8.13 23.78 21.88
N ARG A 445 7.06 23.36 21.21
CA ARG A 445 6.36 24.11 20.16
C ARG A 445 4.86 23.98 20.29
N GLU A 446 4.14 25.01 19.87
CA GLU A 446 2.68 25.01 19.80
C GLU A 446 2.28 25.74 18.52
N VAL A 447 2.24 25.00 17.42
CA VAL A 447 2.06 25.52 16.07
C VAL A 447 0.59 25.43 15.66
N TYR A 448 0.00 26.58 15.37
CA TYR A 448 -1.31 26.72 14.76
C TYR A 448 -1.15 26.96 13.27
N LEU A 449 -1.81 26.17 12.43
CA LEU A 449 -1.74 26.28 10.97
C LEU A 449 -3.13 26.53 10.41
N ALA A 450 -3.23 27.52 9.52
CA ALA A 450 -4.39 27.74 8.67
C ALA A 450 -3.94 27.81 7.20
N ASP A 451 -4.65 27.11 6.31
CA ASP A 451 -4.34 27.13 4.88
C ASP A 451 -5.56 27.10 3.98
N ILE A 452 -5.41 27.68 2.78
CA ILE A 452 -6.33 27.53 1.67
C ILE A 452 -5.62 26.72 0.59
N GLY A 453 -6.25 25.64 0.16
CA GLY A 453 -5.75 24.76 -0.89
C GLY A 453 -6.62 24.79 -2.13
N TRP A 454 -6.01 24.51 -3.28
CA TRP A 454 -6.72 24.26 -4.53
C TRP A 454 -6.19 22.99 -5.18
N ASN A 455 -7.10 22.07 -5.54
CA ASN A 455 -6.78 20.81 -6.21
C ASN A 455 -7.48 20.75 -7.55
N LYS A 456 -6.77 20.46 -8.64
CA LYS A 456 -7.40 20.31 -9.95
C LYS A 456 -6.73 19.22 -10.77
N LYS A 457 -7.55 18.37 -11.40
CA LYS A 457 -7.09 17.50 -12.48
C LYS A 457 -7.17 18.25 -13.81
N ILE A 458 -6.11 18.16 -14.59
CA ILE A 458 -6.00 18.79 -15.90
C ILE A 458 -5.89 17.67 -16.94
N GLY A 459 -7.02 17.35 -17.55
CA GLY A 459 -7.16 16.15 -18.39
C GLY A 459 -6.92 14.86 -17.59
N ASN A 460 -6.44 13.82 -18.28
CA ASN A 460 -6.30 12.47 -17.69
C ASN A 460 -4.90 12.18 -17.12
N LYS A 461 -3.95 13.11 -17.28
CA LYS A 461 -2.54 12.89 -16.95
C LYS A 461 -1.98 13.81 -15.87
N TRP A 462 -2.60 14.96 -15.63
CA TRP A 462 -2.08 15.94 -14.70
C TRP A 462 -3.01 16.14 -13.51
N SER A 463 -2.42 16.24 -12.32
CA SER A 463 -3.08 16.75 -11.12
C SER A 463 -2.19 17.81 -10.49
N VAL A 464 -2.77 18.96 -10.18
CA VAL A 464 -2.07 20.07 -9.53
C VAL A 464 -2.73 20.34 -8.19
N THR A 465 -1.91 20.51 -7.16
CA THR A 465 -2.32 20.96 -5.84
C THR A 465 -1.50 22.18 -5.47
N SER A 466 -2.15 23.28 -5.12
CA SER A 466 -1.52 24.44 -4.52
C SER A 466 -2.07 24.71 -3.14
N LYS A 467 -1.26 25.32 -2.27
CA LYS A 467 -1.67 25.80 -0.95
C LYS A 467 -0.98 27.11 -0.63
N LEU A 468 -1.70 27.97 0.06
CA LEU A 468 -1.18 29.16 0.71
C LEU A 468 -1.67 29.12 2.15
N GLY A 469 -0.78 29.36 3.10
CA GLY A 469 -1.13 29.27 4.51
C GLY A 469 -0.24 30.10 5.40
N TYR A 470 -0.57 30.03 6.67
CA TYR A 470 0.07 30.75 7.74
C TYR A 470 0.20 29.84 8.95
N GLU A 471 1.41 29.81 9.51
CA GLU A 471 1.73 29.10 10.74
C GLU A 471 2.06 30.13 11.84
N SER A 472 1.59 29.88 13.06
CA SER A 472 1.93 30.65 14.25
C SER A 472 2.39 29.71 15.35
N ASP A 473 3.65 29.83 15.78
CA ASP A 473 4.18 29.10 16.94
C ASP A 473 4.10 29.99 18.18
N ARG A 474 3.18 29.66 19.08
CA ARG A 474 2.95 30.45 20.30
C ARG A 474 4.16 30.43 21.23
N ASN A 475 4.87 29.32 21.32
CA ASN A 475 5.99 29.18 22.26
C ASN A 475 7.22 29.94 21.79
N ARG A 476 7.41 30.03 20.46
CA ARG A 476 8.52 30.75 19.84
C ARG A 476 8.16 32.18 19.40
N GLN A 477 6.90 32.58 19.61
CA GLN A 477 6.34 33.87 19.17
C GLN A 477 6.56 34.13 17.68
N SER A 478 6.40 33.08 16.88
CA SER A 478 6.94 33.03 15.53
C SER A 478 5.83 32.90 14.49
N HIS A 479 6.06 33.46 13.30
CA HIS A 479 5.02 33.65 12.30
C HIS A 479 5.55 33.31 10.91
N ALA A 480 4.92 32.33 10.27
CA ALA A 480 5.48 31.67 9.11
C ALA A 480 4.44 31.56 7.99
N PRO A 481 4.33 32.58 7.10
CA PRO A 481 3.59 32.40 5.87
C PRO A 481 4.30 31.37 4.98
N PHE A 482 3.53 30.53 4.30
CA PHE A 482 4.07 29.54 3.39
C PHE A 482 3.22 29.37 2.12
N GLY A 483 3.89 28.93 1.06
CA GLY A 483 3.28 28.54 -0.20
C GLY A 483 3.80 27.18 -0.65
N GLN A 484 2.90 26.36 -1.18
CA GLN A 484 3.24 25.04 -1.73
C GLN A 484 2.56 24.87 -3.09
N VAL A 485 3.31 24.33 -4.06
CA VAL A 485 2.77 23.83 -5.32
C VAL A 485 3.29 22.42 -5.55
N ARG A 486 2.40 21.52 -5.95
CA ARG A 486 2.71 20.14 -6.28
C ARG A 486 2.03 19.74 -7.58
N GLY A 487 2.79 19.15 -8.49
CA GLY A 487 2.29 18.60 -9.73
C GLY A 487 2.53 17.09 -9.79
N LEU A 488 1.50 16.34 -10.15
CA LEU A 488 1.57 14.91 -10.45
C LEU A 488 1.27 14.71 -11.93
N TYR A 489 2.19 14.07 -12.63
CA TYR A 489 2.11 13.73 -14.05
C TYR A 489 2.17 12.21 -14.26
N LEU A 490 1.14 11.66 -14.89
CA LEU A 490 1.07 10.28 -15.33
C LEU A 490 1.70 10.15 -16.74
N VAL A 491 2.99 9.83 -16.78
CA VAL A 491 3.76 9.65 -18.02
C VAL A 491 3.19 8.47 -18.82
N LYS A 492 3.04 7.33 -18.14
CA LYS A 492 2.47 6.08 -18.63
C LYS A 492 1.62 5.46 -17.51
N PRO A 493 0.73 4.48 -17.79
CA PRO A 493 -0.09 3.84 -16.75
C PRO A 493 0.70 3.33 -15.54
N HIS A 494 1.98 2.99 -15.73
CA HIS A 494 2.87 2.44 -14.71
C HIS A 494 3.97 3.42 -14.26
N ILE A 495 4.04 4.63 -14.80
CA ILE A 495 5.10 5.60 -14.48
C ILE A 495 4.46 6.93 -14.10
N GLN A 496 4.74 7.38 -12.88
CA GLN A 496 4.27 8.65 -12.33
C GLN A 496 5.46 9.52 -11.96
N LEU A 497 5.40 10.79 -12.34
CA LEU A 497 6.33 11.83 -11.91
C LEU A 497 5.58 12.82 -11.03
N ASP A 498 6.06 13.03 -9.82
CA ASP A 498 5.53 13.98 -8.86
C ASP A 498 6.63 14.99 -8.54
N PHE A 499 6.31 16.27 -8.52
CA PHE A 499 7.24 17.33 -8.16
C PHE A 499 6.56 18.33 -7.26
N TRP A 500 7.31 18.92 -6.35
CA TRP A 500 6.81 19.95 -5.47
C TRP A 500 7.84 21.03 -5.22
N LEU A 501 7.32 22.22 -4.95
CA LEU A 501 8.02 23.37 -4.43
C LEU A 501 7.26 23.84 -3.20
N THR A 502 7.98 24.11 -2.12
CA THR A 502 7.45 24.72 -0.91
C THR A 502 8.41 25.82 -0.50
N THR A 503 7.87 26.98 -0.16
CA THR A 503 8.65 28.11 0.33
C THR A 503 7.88 28.75 1.46
N GLY A 504 8.61 29.36 2.39
CA GLY A 504 8.01 30.09 3.48
C GLY A 504 9.09 30.67 4.38
N VAL A 505 8.64 31.06 5.56
CA VAL A 505 9.50 31.41 6.68
C VAL A 505 9.46 30.25 7.65
N GLN A 506 10.59 29.84 8.20
CA GLN A 506 10.65 28.92 9.31
C GLN A 506 11.37 29.62 10.45
N SER A 507 10.78 29.54 11.63
CA SER A 507 11.39 30.11 12.82
C SER A 507 12.27 29.05 13.48
N TYR A 508 13.59 29.28 13.38
CA TYR A 508 14.60 28.50 14.09
C TYR A 508 15.03 29.26 15.36
N PHE A 509 15.79 28.61 16.24
CA PHE A 509 16.18 29.15 17.55
C PHE A 509 16.81 30.57 17.51
N LEU A 510 17.35 30.99 16.37
CA LEU A 510 18.09 32.25 16.20
C LEU A 510 17.32 33.32 15.39
N GLY A 511 16.13 33.00 14.86
CA GLY A 511 15.33 33.94 14.08
C GLY A 511 14.45 33.28 13.02
N ASP A 512 13.76 34.15 12.29
CA ASP A 512 12.94 33.78 11.13
C ASP A 512 13.84 33.66 9.90
N GLU A 513 13.94 32.45 9.34
CA GLU A 513 14.73 32.17 8.14
C GLU A 513 13.82 31.76 6.99
N HIS A 514 14.07 32.32 5.81
CA HIS A 514 13.41 31.85 4.61
C HIS A 514 13.89 30.45 4.26
N PHE A 515 12.97 29.58 3.87
CA PHE A 515 13.34 28.28 3.33
C PHE A 515 12.76 28.06 1.94
N VAL A 516 13.48 27.29 1.15
CA VAL A 516 13.03 26.74 -0.12
C VAL A 516 13.25 25.23 -0.08
N ARG A 517 12.17 24.49 -0.31
CA ARG A 517 12.17 23.04 -0.44
C ARG A 517 11.63 22.66 -1.81
N LEU A 518 12.44 21.98 -2.59
CA LEU A 518 12.04 21.41 -3.87
C LEU A 518 12.29 19.92 -3.87
N GLY A 519 11.48 19.18 -4.59
CA GLY A 519 11.70 17.75 -4.71
C GLY A 519 10.90 17.09 -5.82
N SER A 520 11.26 15.85 -6.08
CA SER A 520 10.60 15.01 -7.06
C SER A 520 10.51 13.56 -6.61
N ASN A 521 9.47 12.86 -7.06
CA ASN A 521 9.32 11.42 -6.94
C ASN A 521 9.09 10.82 -8.33
N LEU A 522 9.95 9.89 -8.73
CA LEU A 522 9.70 9.00 -9.86
C LEU A 522 9.17 7.67 -9.31
N THR A 523 7.93 7.34 -9.64
CA THR A 523 7.28 6.08 -9.22
C THR A 523 7.09 5.16 -10.41
N TRP A 524 7.60 3.94 -10.29
CA TRP A 524 7.32 2.84 -11.20
C TRP A 524 6.42 1.81 -10.51
N LEU A 525 5.26 1.54 -11.07
CA LEU A 525 4.28 0.55 -10.63
C LEU A 525 4.48 -0.75 -11.42
N PHE A 526 4.44 -1.89 -10.74
CA PHE A 526 4.46 -3.21 -11.36
C PHE A 526 3.47 -4.14 -10.64
N ASP A 527 2.89 -5.05 -11.41
CA ASP A 527 1.89 -6.01 -10.93
C ASP A 527 2.54 -7.25 -10.32
#